data_AF-A0A4S2BH43-F1
#
_entry.id   AF-A0A4S2BH43-F1
#
_cell.length_a   1.000
_cell.length_b   1.000
_cell.length_c   1.000
_cell.angle_alpha   90.00
_cell.angle_beta   90.00
_cell.angle_gamma   90.00
#
_symmetry.space_group_name_H-M   'P 1'
#
loop_
_entity.id
_entity.type
_entity.pdbx_description
1 polymer ?
#
loop_
_entity_poly.entity_id
_entity_poly.type
_entity_poly.pdbx_seq_one_letter_code
_entity_poly.pdbx_strand_id
1 'polypeptide(L)' 'SAPYHVGIYVGNGQYVHAATPSEGVKMQAISGYFYPSTARRILK' A
#
# COMPACT_ATOMS: atom_id res chain seq x y z
N SER A 1 -12.68 2.65 -10.39
CA SER A 1 -11.61 1.69 -10.77
C SER A 1 -11.40 0.71 -9.63
N ALA A 2 -11.04 -0.54 -9.91
CA ALA A 2 -10.58 -1.48 -8.90
C ALA A 2 -9.03 -1.55 -8.97
N PRO A 3 -8.30 -1.23 -7.90
CA PRO A 3 -6.84 -1.28 -7.92
C PRO A 3 -6.33 -2.73 -8.01
N TYR A 4 -5.24 -2.96 -8.75
CA TYR A 4 -4.57 -4.26 -8.83
C TYR A 4 -3.99 -4.71 -7.48
N HIS A 5 -3.56 -3.75 -6.66
CA HIS A 5 -2.92 -4.00 -5.37
C HIS A 5 -3.35 -2.89 -4.39
N VAL A 6 -3.51 -3.25 -3.10
CA VAL A 6 -3.92 -2.33 -2.05
C VAL A 6 -2.97 -2.40 -0.86
N GLY A 7 -2.83 -1.29 -0.15
CA GLY A 7 -2.09 -1.20 1.09
C GLY A 7 -2.65 -0.11 2.00
N ILE A 8 -2.22 -0.12 3.26
CA ILE A 8 -2.60 0.88 4.26
C ILE A 8 -1.44 1.85 4.40
N TYR A 9 -1.70 3.14 4.14
CA TYR A 9 -0.71 4.19 4.39
C TYR A 9 -0.52 4.37 5.90
N VAL A 10 0.73 4.31 6.34
CA VAL A 10 1.10 4.40 7.77
C VAL A 10 1.86 5.69 8.12
N GLY A 11 1.98 6.61 7.18
CA GLY A 11 2.72 7.87 7.36
C GLY A 11 4.13 7.83 6.78
N ASN A 12 4.80 8.98 6.76
CA ASN A 12 6.20 9.12 6.35
C ASN A 12 6.55 8.49 4.98
N GLY A 13 5.61 8.52 4.01
CA GLY A 13 5.83 7.90 2.71
C GLY A 13 5.89 6.37 2.74
N GLN A 14 5.40 5.71 3.80
CA GLN A 14 5.40 4.26 3.96
C GLN A 14 3.99 3.68 3.97
N TYR A 15 3.89 2.41 3.58
CA TYR A 15 2.64 1.65 3.60
C TYR A 15 2.87 0.19 4.02
N VAL A 16 1.84 -0.43 4.59
CA VAL A 16 1.82 -1.86 4.93
C VAL A 16 0.94 -2.59 3.92
N HIS A 17 1.42 -3.73 3.42
CA HIS A 17 0.71 -4.50 2.40
C HIS A 17 1.10 -5.98 2.40
N ALA A 18 0.25 -6.83 1.81
CA ALA A 18 0.60 -8.22 1.49
C ALA A 18 1.44 -8.22 0.21
N ALA A 19 2.75 -8.50 0.33
CA ALA A 19 3.69 -8.32 -0.76
C ALA A 19 3.67 -9.47 -1.77
N THR A 20 4.02 -10.68 -1.31
CA THR A 20 4.02 -11.92 -2.09
C THR A 20 3.71 -13.09 -1.15
N PRO A 21 3.34 -14.28 -1.67
CA PRO A 21 3.08 -15.45 -0.82
C PRO A 21 4.25 -15.85 0.09
N SER A 22 5.49 -15.64 -0.36
CA SER A 22 6.70 -15.98 0.41
C SER A 22 7.15 -14.88 1.38
N GLU A 23 6.88 -13.61 1.08
CA GLU A 23 7.29 -12.48 1.94
C GLU A 23 6.22 -12.09 2.97
N GLY A 24 4.95 -12.44 2.73
CA GLY A 24 3.85 -12.12 3.63
C GLY A 24 3.55 -10.62 3.72
N VAL A 25 3.21 -10.16 4.93
CA VAL A 25 2.87 -8.75 5.20
C VAL A 25 4.16 -7.99 5.53
N LYS A 26 4.43 -6.91 4.79
CA LYS A 26 5.60 -6.07 5.02
C LYS A 26 5.29 -4.59 4.92
N MET A 27 6.17 -3.78 5.51
CA MET A 27 6.19 -2.33 5.36
C MET A 27 7.17 -1.94 4.25
N GLN A 28 6.77 -1.04 3.36
CA GLN A 28 7.60 -0.58 2.25
C GLN A 28 7.42 0.92 2.00
N ALA A 29 8.43 1.56 1.39
CA ALA A 29 8.33 2.93 0.93
C ALA A 29 7.50 3.04 -0.35
N ILE A 30 6.67 4.07 -0.46
CA ILE A 30 6.02 4.46 -1.71
C ILE A 30 7.12 4.85 -2.70
N SER A 31 7.03 4.35 -3.93
CA SER A 31 8.03 4.59 -4.98
C SER A 31 7.34 4.85 -6.31
N GLY A 32 8.11 5.26 -7.33
CA GLY A 32 7.58 5.39 -8.69
C GLY A 32 7.05 4.06 -9.26
N TYR A 33 7.60 2.92 -8.81
CA TYR A 33 7.15 1.58 -9.22
C TYR A 33 5.81 1.19 -8.58
N PHE A 34 5.54 1.67 -7.35
CA PHE A 34 4.25 1.53 -6.69
C PHE A 34 3.74 2.90 -6.25
N TYR A 35 3.07 3.58 -7.18
CA TYR A 35 2.40 4.85 -6.91
C TYR A 35 0.88 4.66 -6.90
N PRO A 36 0.18 4.92 -5.79
CA PRO A 36 -1.25 4.68 -5.70
C PRO A 36 -2.03 5.64 -6.60
N SER A 37 -2.96 5.11 -7.40
CA SER A 37 -3.85 5.91 -8.26
C SER A 37 -5.05 6.51 -7.51
N THR A 38 -5.33 6.02 -6.30
CA THR A 38 -6.40 6.50 -5.43
C THR A 38 -6.10 6.14 -3.98
N ALA A 39 -6.69 6.88 -3.04
CA ALA A 39 -6.67 6.59 -1.62
C ALA A 39 -8.07 6.79 -1.02
N ARG A 40 -8.47 5.92 -0.09
CA ARG A 40 -9.75 6.00 0.63
C ARG A 40 -9.52 5.97 2.13
N ARG A 41 -10.08 6.95 2.85
CA ARG A 41 -10.15 6.95 4.32
C ARG A 41 -11.35 6.13 4.76
N ILE A 42 -11.13 5.19 5.69
CA ILE A 42 -12.19 4.28 6.19
C ILE A 42 -12.74 4.74 7.55
N LEU A 43 -11.86 5.21 8.44
CA LEU A 43 -12.21 5.68 9.78
C LEU A 43 -12.21 7.21 9.83
N LYS A 44 -13.19 7.77 10.55
CA LYS A 44 -13.36 9.22 10.75
C LYS A 44 -12.70 9.65 12.05
#